data_AF-A0A2S7D0M8-F1
#
_entry.id   AF-A0A2S7D0M8-F1
#
_cell.length_a   1.000
_cell.length_b   1.000
_cell.length_c   1.000
_cell.angle_alpha   90.00
_cell.angle_beta   90.00
_cell.angle_gamma   90.00
#
_symmetry.space_group_name_H-M   'P 1'
#
loop_
_entity.id
_entity.type
_entity.pdbx_description
1 polymer ?
#
loop_
_entity_poly.entity_id
_entity_poly.type
_entity_poly.pdbx_seq_one_letter_code
_entity_poly.pdbx_strand_id
1 'polypeptide(L)'
;MQSKDVQAHDADGDPIYRKNPQPMQAYRITMTIEDAPGPFGFVDGAAFYQMTNHTLCTPIEPIAGVWSKQKEDSVPAVFKKIDA
;
A
#
# COMPACT_ATOMS: atom_id res chain seq x y z
N MET A 1 15.66 -22.11 -3.09
CA MET A 1 14.43 -22.76 -3.60
C MET A 1 13.50 -21.66 -4.08
N GLN A 2 13.26 -21.57 -5.39
CA GLN A 2 12.32 -20.59 -5.97
C GLN A 2 10.92 -21.19 -5.93
N SER A 3 10.07 -20.73 -5.00
CA SER A 3 8.63 -20.99 -5.11
C SER A 3 8.10 -20.12 -6.25
N LYS A 4 7.84 -20.75 -7.39
CA LYS A 4 7.06 -20.13 -8.46
C LYS A 4 5.59 -20.23 -8.05
N ASP A 5 5.09 -19.21 -7.36
CA ASP A 5 3.65 -19.00 -7.26
C ASP A 5 3.15 -18.61 -8.65
N VAL A 6 2.68 -19.59 -9.42
CA VAL A 6 2.02 -19.35 -10.69
C VAL A 6 0.68 -18.73 -10.36
N GLN A 7 0.55 -17.42 -10.63
CA GLN A 7 -0.70 -16.70 -10.47
C GLN A 7 -1.77 -17.39 -11.33
N ALA A 8 -2.82 -17.91 -10.68
CA ALA A 8 -3.95 -18.51 -11.37
C ALA A 8 -4.79 -17.41 -12.03
N HIS A 9 -5.38 -17.70 -13.19
CA HIS A 9 -6.28 -16.78 -13.90
C HIS A 9 -7.63 -17.47 -14.11
N ASP A 10 -8.72 -16.69 -14.18
CA ASP A 10 -10.06 -17.19 -14.46
C ASP A 10 -10.30 -17.41 -15.97
N ALA A 11 -11.55 -17.68 -16.35
CA ALA A 11 -11.92 -17.97 -17.73
C ALA A 11 -11.71 -16.78 -18.67
N ASP A 12 -11.72 -15.56 -18.13
CA ASP A 12 -11.51 -14.32 -18.87
C ASP A 12 -10.03 -13.89 -18.84
N GLY A 13 -9.20 -14.63 -18.12
CA GLY A 13 -7.76 -14.38 -17.99
C GLY A 13 -7.43 -13.40 -16.87
N ASP A 14 -8.36 -13.09 -15.97
CA ASP A 14 -8.12 -12.21 -14.83
C ASP A 14 -7.49 -12.98 -13.66
N PRO A 15 -6.54 -12.38 -12.92
CA PRO A 15 -5.86 -13.06 -11.83
C PRO A 15 -6.81 -13.41 -10.68
N ILE A 16 -6.81 -14.67 -10.27
CA ILE A 16 -7.62 -15.16 -9.16
C ILE A 16 -6.92 -14.84 -7.84
N TYR A 17 -7.45 -13.87 -7.10
CA TYR A 17 -6.99 -13.55 -5.75
C TYR A 17 -7.35 -14.66 -4.77
N ARG A 18 -6.35 -15.21 -4.07
CA ARG A 18 -6.54 -16.22 -3.02
C ARG A 18 -6.03 -15.70 -1.69
N LYS A 19 -6.79 -15.93 -0.63
CA LYS A 19 -6.35 -15.63 0.73
C LYS A 19 -5.14 -16.51 1.05
N ASN A 20 -4.05 -15.91 1.54
CA ASN A 20 -2.88 -16.66 1.98
C ASN A 20 -3.26 -17.52 3.22
N PRO A 21 -3.32 -18.86 3.10
CA PRO A 21 -3.75 -19.73 4.19
C PRO A 21 -2.67 -19.86 5.29
N GLN A 22 -1.41 -19.56 4.97
CA GLN A 22 -0.27 -19.62 5.89
C GLN A 22 0.54 -18.33 5.75
N PRO A 23 0.13 -17.22 6.38
CA PRO A 23 0.89 -15.99 6.36
C PRO A 23 2.26 -16.20 7.02
N MET A 24 3.32 -16.33 6.19
CA MET A 24 4.71 -16.51 6.65
C MET A 24 5.44 -15.18 6.85
N GLN A 25 4.86 -14.08 6.38
CA GLN A 25 5.47 -12.75 6.42
C GLN A 25 4.53 -11.82 7.19
N ALA A 26 5.01 -11.36 8.35
CA ALA A 26 4.34 -10.32 9.13
C ALA A 26 5.30 -9.13 9.23
N TYR A 27 4.86 -7.98 8.74
CA TYR A 27 5.58 -6.72 8.90
C TYR A 27 5.04 -6.02 10.13
N ARG A 28 5.91 -5.67 11.08
CA ARG A 28 5.57 -4.79 12.20
C ARG A 28 6.01 -3.38 11.84
N ILE A 29 5.05 -2.47 11.81
CA ILE A 29 5.31 -1.04 11.63
C ILE A 29 5.24 -0.39 13.01
N THR A 30 6.35 0.26 13.41
CA THR A 30 6.41 1.08 14.62
C THR A 30 6.57 2.53 14.20
N MET A 31 5.63 3.38 14.61
CA MET A 31 5.70 4.83 14.40
C MET A 31 5.95 5.52 15.74
N THR A 32 6.98 6.35 15.79
CA THR A 32 7.27 7.22 16.93
C THR A 32 7.03 8.66 16.50
N ILE A 33 6.24 9.40 17.28
CA ILE A 33 6.04 10.84 17.09
C ILE A 33 6.73 11.52 18.27
N GLU A 34 7.74 12.32 17.98
CA GLU A 34 8.48 13.11 18.97
C GLU A 34 7.71 14.40 19.29
N ASP A 35 7.85 14.91 20.52
CA ASP A 35 7.23 16.16 20.99
C ASP A 35 5.70 16.25 20.81
N ALA A 36 5.01 15.12 20.91
CA ALA A 36 3.55 15.10 20.84
C ALA A 36 2.95 15.96 21.97
N PRO A 37 2.03 16.90 21.67
CA PRO A 37 1.45 17.81 22.66
C PRO A 37 0.52 17.11 23.67
N GLY A 38 0.26 15.81 23.48
CA GLY A 38 -0.58 14.98 24.33
C GLY A 38 -0.71 13.55 23.78
N PRO A 39 -1.44 12.68 24.48
CA PRO A 39 -1.68 11.30 24.03
C PRO A 39 -2.54 11.25 22.76
N PHE A 40 -2.44 10.14 22.03
CA PHE A 40 -3.31 9.91 20.87
C PHE A 40 -4.74 9.59 21.32
N GLY A 41 -5.72 10.29 20.74
CA GLY A 41 -7.14 9.95 20.86
C GLY A 41 -7.54 8.77 19.97
N PHE A 42 -6.98 8.71 18.76
CA PHE A 42 -7.11 7.57 17.84
C PHE A 42 -5.88 7.50 16.92
N VAL A 43 -5.61 6.30 16.39
CA VAL A 43 -4.60 6.08 15.36
C VAL A 43 -5.27 5.32 14.22
N ASP A 44 -5.18 5.87 13.01
CA ASP A 44 -5.58 5.22 11.77
C ASP A 44 -4.39 5.24 10.81
N GLY A 45 -4.23 4.17 10.05
CA GLY A 45 -3.09 3.97 9.17
C GLY A 45 -3.44 3.10 7.99
N ALA A 46 -3.00 3.52 6.81
CA ALA A 46 -3.17 2.76 5.58
C ALA A 46 -1.82 2.64 4.85
N ALA A 47 -1.59 1.46 4.28
CA ALA A 47 -0.45 1.18 3.44
C ALA A 47 -0.95 0.91 2.02
N PHE A 48 -0.37 1.62 1.05
CA PHE A 48 -0.74 1.50 -0.36
C PHE A 48 0.51 1.25 -1.21
N TYR A 49 0.32 0.64 -2.37
CA TYR A 49 1.35 0.62 -3.40
C TYR A 49 1.33 1.95 -4.14
N GLN A 50 2.47 2.63 -4.19
CA GLN A 50 2.57 3.87 -4.94
C GLN A 50 2.68 3.62 -6.44
N MET A 51 1.78 4.21 -7.23
CA MET A 51 1.91 4.19 -8.69
C MET A 51 2.97 5.22 -9.13
N THR A 52 4.14 4.76 -9.54
CA THR A 52 5.25 5.63 -9.98
C THR A 52 4.92 6.42 -11.25
N ASN A 53 3.97 5.95 -12.06
CA ASN A 53 3.54 6.53 -13.33
C ASN A 53 2.06 6.95 -13.34
N HIS A 54 1.51 7.37 -12.21
CA HIS A 54 0.08 7.68 -12.08
C HIS A 54 -0.46 8.66 -13.14
N THR A 55 0.35 9.63 -13.59
CA THR A 55 -0.05 10.59 -14.63
C THR A 55 -0.29 9.96 -16.01
N LEU A 56 0.32 8.81 -16.28
CA LEU A 56 0.14 8.05 -17.52
C LEU A 56 -1.03 7.06 -17.43
N CYS A 57 -1.28 6.50 -16.24
CA CYS A 57 -2.29 5.48 -16.02
C CYS A 57 -3.65 6.04 -15.58
N THR A 58 -3.67 7.26 -15.05
CA THR A 58 -4.89 7.94 -14.60
C THR A 58 -4.93 9.33 -15.23
N PRO A 59 -5.58 9.50 -16.39
CA PRO A 59 -5.77 10.84 -16.94
C PRO A 59 -6.64 11.68 -15.98
N ILE A 60 -6.46 13.00 -16.05
CA ILE A 60 -7.29 13.95 -15.30
C ILE A 60 -8.76 13.75 -15.73
N GLU A 61 -9.64 13.66 -14.76
CA GLU A 61 -11.07 13.53 -15.02
C GLU A 61 -11.60 14.86 -15.61
N PRO A 62 -12.25 14.84 -16.79
CA PRO A 62 -12.59 16.07 -17.52
C PRO A 62 -13.52 17.03 -16.79
N ILE A 63 -14.40 16.54 -15.90
CA ILE A 63 -15.39 17.35 -15.19
C ILE A 63 -14.81 17.85 -13.87
N ALA A 64 -14.16 16.97 -13.11
CA ALA A 64 -13.64 17.29 -11.78
C ALA A 64 -12.28 18.00 -11.82
N GLY A 65 -11.53 17.93 -12.92
CA GLY A 65 -10.23 18.58 -13.08
C GLY A 65 -9.13 18.01 -12.17
N VAL A 66 -9.35 16.80 -11.63
CA VAL A 66 -8.43 16.11 -10.73
C VAL A 66 -8.13 14.70 -11.22
N TRP A 67 -7.01 14.14 -10.79
CA TRP A 67 -6.70 12.73 -11.02
C TRP A 67 -7.65 11.83 -10.22
N SER A 68 -8.15 10.77 -10.87
CA SER A 68 -8.99 9.76 -10.22
C SER A 68 -8.25 8.94 -9.17
N LYS A 69 -6.93 8.85 -9.30
CA LYS A 69 -6.01 8.45 -8.22
C LYS A 69 -5.23 9.65 -7.77
N GLN A 70 -5.46 10.07 -6.53
CA GLN A 70 -4.62 11.08 -5.91
C GLN A 70 -3.19 10.56 -5.83
N LYS A 71 -2.22 11.46 -5.99
CA LYS A 71 -0.84 11.15 -5.69
C LYS A 71 -0.77 10.71 -4.23
N GLU A 72 -0.23 9.51 -3.98
CA GLU A 72 -0.14 8.91 -2.64
C GLU A 72 0.96 9.56 -1.78
N ASP A 73 1.05 10.89 -1.81
CA ASP A 73 1.93 11.67 -0.96
C ASP A 73 1.40 11.60 0.48
N SER A 74 1.94 10.65 1.24
CA SER A 74 1.72 10.54 2.68
C SER A 74 2.72 11.41 3.43
N VAL A 75 2.47 11.68 4.72
CA VAL A 75 3.51 12.22 5.62
C VAL A 75 4.77 11.36 5.43
N PRO A 76 5.95 11.97 5.18
CA PRO A 76 7.16 11.20 4.89
C PRO A 76 7.46 10.19 6.00
N ALA A 77 7.27 8.91 5.69
CA ALA A 77 7.56 7.81 6.59
C ALA A 77 8.79 7.07 6.09
N VAL A 78 9.89 7.13 6.85
CA VAL A 78 11.09 6.35 6.56
C VAL A 78 10.99 5.03 7.30
N PHE A 79 10.58 3.98 6.59
CA PHE A 79 10.57 2.63 7.14
C PHE A 79 12.01 2.09 7.18
N LYS A 80 12.48 1.75 8.37
CA LYS A 80 13.74 1.02 8.56
C LYS A 80 13.40 -0.40 8.98
N LYS A 81 14.02 -1.38 8.33
CA LYS A 81 13.98 -2.75 8.84
C LYS A 81 14.70 -2.77 10.18
N ILE A 82 14.01 -3.22 11.21
CA ILE A 82 14.60 -3.48 12.52
C ILE A 82 14.73 -5.00 12.61
N ASP A 83 15.94 -5.51 12.80
CA ASP A 83 16.11 -6.93 13.11
C ASP A 83 15.53 -7.17 14.51
N ALA A 84 14.70 -8.21 14.65
CA ALA A 84 14.02 -8.57 15.88
C ALA A 84 14.93 -9.31 16.85
#